data_AF-A0A1Y3CY28-F1
#
_entry.id   AF-A0A1Y3CY28-F1
#
_cell.length_a   1.000
_cell.length_b   1.000
_cell.length_c   1.000
_cell.angle_alpha   90.00
_cell.angle_beta   90.00
_cell.angle_gamma   90.00
#
_symmetry.space_group_name_H-M   'P 1'
#
loop_
_entity.id
_entity.type
_entity.pdbx_description
1 polymer ?
#
loop_
_entity_poly.entity_id
_entity_poly.type
_entity_poly.pdbx_seq_one_letter_code
_entity_poly.pdbx_strand_id
1 'polypeptide(L)'
;MAQHWLAYHQAHSKENPFPYAALEQSIVYSKEEFRLNAGDIIWMIQGEKISSRETRYTLVDCFTVHAKATPPTMVSDDFMYAYIGKKSLLTLPIEWDKANEDWQLIHQKFLTKRPGLRKATSIEATALKNISGISKF
;
A
#
# COMPACT_ATOMS: atom_id res chain seq x y z
N MET A 1 16.65 3.80 -11.47
CA MET A 1 15.77 2.66 -11.10
C MET A 1 14.60 3.21 -10.33
N ALA A 2 13.38 2.73 -10.59
CA ALA A 2 12.19 3.11 -9.84
C ALA A 2 12.37 2.83 -8.34
N GLN A 3 11.96 3.74 -7.47
CA GLN A 3 11.95 3.48 -6.04
C GLN A 3 10.68 2.72 -5.67
N HIS A 4 10.80 1.78 -4.73
CA HIS A 4 9.65 1.07 -4.20
C HIS A 4 9.20 1.70 -2.88
N TRP A 5 7.89 1.75 -2.70
CA TRP A 5 7.22 2.33 -1.55
C TRP A 5 6.18 1.35 -1.02
N LEU A 6 6.05 1.31 0.30
CA LEU A 6 5.06 0.51 1.01
C LEU A 6 4.00 1.45 1.58
N ALA A 7 2.75 1.18 1.25
CA ALA A 7 1.58 1.87 1.76
C ALA A 7 0.73 0.90 2.59
N TYR A 8 0.09 1.42 3.63
CA TYR A 8 -0.77 0.68 4.54
C TYR A 8 -2.14 1.34 4.62
N HIS A 9 -3.18 0.57 4.30
CA HIS A 9 -4.57 0.97 4.41
C HIS A 9 -5.25 0.20 5.54
N GLN A 10 -5.71 0.88 6.59
CA GLN A 10 -6.45 0.22 7.67
C GLN A 10 -7.95 0.28 7.41
N ALA A 11 -8.53 -0.79 6.87
CA ALA A 11 -9.96 -0.86 6.60
C ALA A 11 -10.79 -0.76 7.90
N HIS A 12 -12.00 -0.20 7.78
CA HIS A 12 -12.97 -0.02 8.87
C HIS A 12 -12.42 0.77 10.06
N SER A 13 -11.55 1.75 9.78
CA SER A 13 -11.07 2.73 10.75
C SER A 13 -11.80 4.06 10.59
N LYS A 14 -11.69 4.95 11.59
CA LYS A 14 -12.28 6.30 11.51
C LYS A 14 -11.77 7.07 10.29
N GLU A 15 -10.49 6.91 9.95
CA GLU A 15 -9.85 7.57 8.81
C GLU A 15 -10.14 6.87 7.48
N ASN A 16 -10.33 5.54 7.51
CA ASN A 16 -10.60 4.73 6.32
C ASN A 16 -11.78 3.78 6.60
N PRO A 17 -13.03 4.29 6.48
CA PRO A 17 -14.22 3.51 6.82
C PRO A 17 -14.47 2.31 5.89
N PHE A 18 -13.92 2.36 4.67
CA PHE A 18 -14.12 1.37 3.62
C PHE A 18 -12.82 0.61 3.29
N PRO A 19 -12.91 -0.59 2.70
CA PRO A 19 -11.75 -1.27 2.14
C PRO A 19 -11.18 -0.49 0.95
N TYR A 20 -9.88 -0.66 0.70
CA TYR A 20 -9.14 -0.04 -0.39
C TYR A 20 -9.77 -0.28 -1.76
N ALA A 21 -10.29 -1.50 -1.98
CA ALA A 21 -10.94 -1.87 -3.24
C ALA A 21 -12.15 -0.97 -3.60
N ALA A 22 -12.80 -0.36 -2.61
CA ALA A 22 -13.91 0.56 -2.84
C ALA A 22 -13.49 1.90 -3.47
N LEU A 23 -12.18 2.19 -3.52
CA LEU A 23 -11.67 3.39 -4.20
C LEU A 23 -11.70 3.27 -5.73
N GLU A 24 -11.81 2.03 -6.26
CA GLU A 24 -11.83 1.71 -7.69
C GLU A 24 -10.67 2.32 -8.51
N GLN A 25 -9.63 2.77 -7.82
CA GLN A 25 -8.49 3.48 -8.38
C GLN A 25 -7.23 3.13 -7.62
N SER A 26 -6.12 2.99 -8.36
CA SER A 26 -4.79 2.85 -7.78
C SER A 26 -4.32 4.20 -7.27
N ILE A 27 -4.61 4.49 -6.00
CA ILE A 27 -4.35 5.78 -5.36
C ILE A 27 -3.87 5.59 -3.93
N VAL A 28 -3.01 6.49 -3.44
CA VAL A 28 -2.68 6.61 -2.02
C VAL A 28 -2.91 8.05 -1.57
N TYR A 29 -3.74 8.21 -0.55
CA TYR A 29 -3.92 9.48 0.13
C TYR A 29 -2.92 9.62 1.29
N SER A 30 -2.40 10.83 1.48
CA SER A 30 -1.43 11.13 2.51
C SER A 30 -1.68 12.52 3.12
N LYS A 31 -1.47 12.62 4.43
CA LYS A 31 -1.50 13.90 5.16
C LYS A 31 -0.19 14.68 4.94
N GLU A 32 0.91 13.98 4.70
CA GLU A 32 2.26 14.53 4.52
C GLU A 32 2.75 14.39 3.09
N GLU A 33 3.68 15.27 2.69
CA GLU A 33 4.32 15.18 1.39
C GLU A 33 5.50 14.19 1.41
N PHE A 34 5.42 13.19 0.54
CA PHE A 34 6.51 12.29 0.23
C PHE A 34 7.12 12.62 -1.13
N ARG A 35 8.44 12.44 -1.24
CA ARG A 35 9.21 12.62 -2.49
C ARG A 35 9.03 11.43 -3.46
N LEU A 36 7.76 11.05 -3.70
CA LEU A 36 7.35 10.10 -4.73
C LEU A 36 7.39 10.78 -6.09
N ASN A 37 8.08 10.16 -7.04
CA ASN A 37 8.19 10.66 -8.40
C ASN A 37 7.37 9.78 -9.36
N ALA A 38 7.00 10.34 -10.51
CA ALA A 38 6.44 9.53 -11.59
C ALA A 38 7.43 8.40 -11.95
N GLY A 39 6.92 7.17 -12.06
CA GLY A 39 7.75 5.97 -12.27
C GLY A 39 8.10 5.21 -10.98
N ASP A 40 7.91 5.78 -9.79
CA ASP A 40 8.05 5.03 -8.53
C ASP A 40 6.92 4.01 -8.37
N ILE A 41 7.18 2.94 -7.61
CA ILE A 41 6.25 1.83 -7.41
C ILE A 41 5.69 1.87 -6.00
N ILE A 42 4.37 1.84 -5.87
CA ILE A 42 3.69 1.69 -4.58
C ILE A 42 3.13 0.28 -4.47
N TRP A 43 3.37 -0.34 -3.32
CA TRP A 43 2.74 -1.59 -2.88
C TRP A 43 1.76 -1.27 -1.76
N MET A 44 0.47 -1.52 -1.98
CA MET A 44 -0.58 -1.24 -1.01
C MET A 44 -0.95 -2.51 -0.25
N ILE A 45 -0.74 -2.50 1.07
CA ILE A 45 -1.19 -3.55 1.96
C ILE A 45 -2.39 -3.05 2.77
N GLN A 46 -3.50 -3.76 2.67
CA GLN A 46 -4.65 -3.53 3.52
C GLN A 46 -4.55 -4.37 4.79
N GLY A 47 -4.84 -3.77 5.94
CA GLY A 47 -5.13 -4.47 7.19
C GLY A 47 -6.61 -4.39 7.53
N GLU A 48 -7.26 -5.54 7.72
CA GLU A 48 -8.65 -5.66 8.14
C GLU A 48 -8.72 -6.32 9.52
N LYS A 49 -9.30 -5.63 10.49
CA LYS A 49 -9.40 -6.13 11.87
C LYS A 49 -10.54 -7.14 11.97
N ILE A 50 -10.20 -8.42 12.11
CA ILE A 50 -11.18 -9.51 12.27
C ILE A 50 -11.62 -9.62 13.74
N SER A 51 -10.70 -9.38 14.67
CA SER A 51 -10.99 -9.43 16.10
C SER A 51 -10.13 -8.43 16.88
N SER A 52 -10.30 -8.36 18.20
CA SER A 52 -9.45 -7.52 19.04
C SER A 52 -7.95 -7.87 18.97
N ARG A 53 -7.62 -9.11 18.59
CA ARG A 53 -6.25 -9.65 18.58
C ARG A 53 -5.74 -10.03 17.19
N GLU A 54 -6.59 -10.00 16.17
CA GLU A 54 -6.26 -10.49 14.84
C GLU A 54 -6.58 -9.46 13.76
N THR A 55 -5.59 -9.21 12.91
CA THR A 55 -5.70 -8.41 11.69
C THR A 55 -5.32 -9.30 10.51
N ARG A 56 -6.18 -9.39 9.51
CA ARG A 56 -5.84 -9.99 8.21
C ARG A 56 -5.14 -8.93 7.39
N TYR A 57 -3.96 -9.28 6.87
CA TYR A 57 -3.24 -8.43 5.94
C TYR A 57 -3.35 -9.00 4.53
N THR A 58 -3.52 -8.13 3.54
CA THR A 58 -3.63 -8.50 2.13
C THR A 58 -2.88 -7.48 1.30
N LEU A 59 -2.01 -7.93 0.40
CA LEU A 59 -1.45 -7.07 -0.65
C LEU A 59 -2.55 -6.85 -1.69
N VAL A 60 -3.13 -5.65 -1.70
CA VAL A 60 -4.35 -5.34 -2.48
C VAL A 60 -4.06 -4.55 -3.74
N ASP A 61 -2.92 -3.85 -3.81
CA ASP A 61 -2.52 -3.13 -5.03
C ASP A 61 -0.99 -3.07 -5.18
N CYS A 62 -0.55 -2.97 -6.42
CA CYS A 62 0.80 -2.60 -6.81
C CYS A 62 0.70 -1.72 -8.05
N PHE A 63 1.26 -0.51 -8.03
CA PHE A 63 1.16 0.36 -9.20
C PHE A 63 2.34 1.31 -9.35
N THR A 64 2.56 1.74 -10.60
CA THR A 64 3.51 2.79 -10.93
C THR A 64 2.84 4.15 -10.78
N VAL A 65 3.45 5.04 -9.99
CA VAL A 65 3.01 6.42 -9.78
C VAL A 65 3.04 7.15 -11.11
N HIS A 66 1.93 7.78 -11.44
CA HIS A 66 1.76 8.59 -12.64
C HIS A 66 1.75 10.07 -12.32
N ALA A 67 1.01 10.47 -11.28
CA ALA A 67 0.82 11.87 -10.92
C ALA A 67 0.69 12.05 -9.41
N LYS A 68 0.99 13.27 -8.96
CA LYS A 68 0.66 13.78 -7.63
C LYS A 68 -0.45 14.82 -7.80
N ALA A 69 -1.50 14.72 -6.99
CA ALA A 69 -2.63 15.63 -7.02
C ALA A 69 -3.02 16.06 -5.59
N THR A 70 -3.88 17.07 -5.51
CA THR A 70 -4.60 17.39 -4.28
C THR A 70 -5.85 16.49 -4.19
N PRO A 71 -6.10 15.81 -3.06
CA PRO A 71 -7.30 15.01 -2.87
C PRO A 71 -8.57 15.85 -3.02
N PRO A 72 -9.67 15.28 -3.53
CA PRO A 72 -10.95 15.97 -3.51
C PRO A 72 -11.45 16.12 -2.07
N THR A 73 -12.05 17.27 -1.74
CA THR A 73 -12.54 17.61 -0.39
C THR A 73 -13.53 16.59 0.19
N MET A 74 -14.24 15.85 -0.67
CA MET A 74 -15.19 14.82 -0.24
C MET A 74 -14.55 13.56 0.37
N VAL A 75 -13.23 13.36 0.21
CA VAL A 75 -12.54 12.16 0.75
C VAL A 75 -12.17 12.35 2.22
N SER A 76 -11.53 13.47 2.55
CA SER A 76 -11.22 13.91 3.92
C SER A 76 -10.51 15.25 3.86
N ASP A 77 -10.81 16.15 4.80
CA ASP A 77 -10.07 17.41 4.97
C ASP A 77 -8.64 17.18 5.50
N ASP A 78 -8.35 15.99 6.04
CA ASP A 78 -7.04 15.65 6.59
C ASP A 78 -6.01 15.28 5.50
N PHE A 79 -6.45 14.83 4.33
CA PHE A 79 -5.54 14.38 3.27
C PHE A 79 -5.15 15.55 2.38
N MET A 80 -3.85 15.83 2.33
CA MET A 80 -3.29 16.95 1.57
C MET A 80 -2.75 16.51 0.20
N TYR A 81 -2.38 15.24 0.06
CA TYR A 81 -1.75 14.70 -1.14
C TYR A 81 -2.39 13.39 -1.59
N ALA A 82 -2.49 13.22 -2.90
CA ALA A 82 -2.90 12.00 -3.57
C ALA A 82 -1.82 11.56 -4.56
N TYR A 83 -1.36 10.32 -4.44
CA TYR A 83 -0.43 9.69 -5.39
C TYR A 83 -1.21 8.71 -6.25
N ILE A 84 -1.33 9.01 -7.53
CA ILE A 84 -2.24 8.33 -8.46
C ILE A 84 -1.41 7.46 -9.41
N GLY A 85 -1.76 6.19 -9.50
CA GLY A 85 -1.31 5.25 -10.53
C GLY A 85 -2.32 5.14 -11.67
N LYS A 86 -1.89 4.61 -12.82
CA LYS A 86 -2.79 4.39 -13.97
C LYS A 86 -3.70 3.18 -13.78
N LYS A 87 -3.15 2.10 -13.23
CA LYS A 87 -3.83 0.83 -12.98
C LYS A 87 -3.01 -0.03 -12.03
N SER A 88 -3.66 -1.01 -11.42
CA SER A 88 -2.98 -2.07 -10.71
C SER A 88 -2.15 -2.94 -11.66
N LEU A 89 -1.00 -3.36 -11.17
CA LEU A 89 -0.12 -4.38 -11.73
C LEU A 89 -0.41 -5.75 -11.10
N LEU A 90 -1.17 -5.82 -10.01
CA LEU A 90 -1.64 -7.09 -9.45
C LEU A 90 -2.82 -7.61 -10.26
N THR A 91 -2.83 -8.92 -10.50
CA THR A 91 -3.97 -9.61 -11.09
C THR A 91 -5.07 -9.88 -10.06
N LEU A 92 -4.68 -10.25 -8.84
CA LEU A 92 -5.57 -10.54 -7.72
C LEU A 92 -4.91 -10.10 -6.40
N PRO A 93 -5.71 -9.75 -5.37
CA PRO A 93 -5.18 -9.54 -4.02
C PRO A 93 -4.51 -10.80 -3.48
N ILE A 94 -3.41 -10.63 -2.75
CA ILE A 94 -2.64 -11.73 -2.18
C ILE A 94 -2.73 -11.65 -0.67
N GLU A 95 -3.41 -12.63 -0.07
CA GLU A 95 -3.53 -12.72 1.39
C GLU A 95 -2.18 -13.02 2.04
N TRP A 96 -2.01 -12.53 3.26
CA TRP A 96 -0.85 -12.83 4.07
C TRP A 96 -0.77 -14.32 4.39
N ASP A 97 0.28 -14.97 3.89
CA ASP A 97 0.69 -16.30 4.31
C ASP A 97 1.69 -16.22 5.48
N LYS A 98 1.29 -16.75 6.63
CA LYS A 98 2.12 -16.80 7.86
C LYS A 98 3.34 -17.72 7.71
N ALA A 99 3.31 -18.70 6.81
CA ALA A 99 4.42 -19.61 6.55
C ALA A 99 5.47 -19.02 5.60
N ASN A 100 5.11 -17.97 4.85
CA ASN A 100 6.00 -17.34 3.87
C ASN A 100 6.97 -16.35 4.55
N GLU A 101 8.27 -16.57 4.38
CA GLU A 101 9.34 -15.77 5.01
C GLU A 101 9.35 -14.30 4.56
N ASP A 102 9.05 -14.04 3.29
CA ASP A 102 8.98 -12.68 2.74
C ASP A 102 7.83 -11.90 3.39
N TRP A 103 6.68 -12.54 3.57
CA TRP A 103 5.55 -11.98 4.31
C TRP A 103 5.88 -11.71 5.78
N GLN A 104 6.55 -12.64 6.47
CA GLN A 104 6.99 -12.44 7.85
C GLN A 104 7.92 -11.24 7.98
N LEU A 105 8.85 -11.06 7.02
CA LEU A 105 9.76 -9.93 6.97
C LEU A 105 9.00 -8.60 6.83
N ILE A 106 8.05 -8.53 5.90
CA ILE A 106 7.20 -7.34 5.71
C ILE A 106 6.40 -7.06 6.98
N HIS A 107 5.82 -8.09 7.59
CA HIS A 107 5.03 -7.93 8.81
C HIS A 107 5.87 -7.33 9.95
N GLN A 108 7.04 -7.92 10.25
CA GLN A 108 7.91 -7.48 11.33
C GLN A 108 8.46 -6.06 11.15
N LYS A 109 8.78 -5.65 9.91
CA LYS A 109 9.44 -4.36 9.63
C LYS A 109 8.49 -3.22 9.29
N PHE A 110 7.31 -3.52 8.74
CA PHE A 110 6.37 -2.52 8.25
C PHE A 110 5.04 -2.57 9.00
N LEU A 111 4.36 -3.73 8.99
CA LEU A 111 2.97 -3.81 9.46
C LEU A 111 2.83 -3.69 10.98
N THR A 112 3.85 -4.07 11.75
CA THR A 112 3.91 -3.81 13.21
C THR A 112 4.00 -2.32 13.54
N LYS A 113 4.62 -1.53 12.67
CA LYS A 113 4.85 -0.09 12.86
C LYS A 113 3.75 0.79 12.26
N ARG A 114 2.98 0.25 11.30
CA ARG A 114 1.85 0.91 10.62
C ARG A 114 2.11 2.36 10.17
N PRO A 115 3.20 2.66 9.46
CA PRO A 115 3.63 4.05 9.23
C PRO A 115 2.81 4.81 8.16
N GLY A 116 1.69 4.27 7.67
CA GLY A 116 0.93 4.84 6.56
C GLY A 116 1.66 4.63 5.22
N LEU A 117 2.63 5.47 4.88
CA LEU A 117 3.40 5.42 3.63
C LEU A 117 4.89 5.59 3.92
N ARG A 118 5.75 4.72 3.37
CA ARG A 118 7.20 4.92 3.42
C ARG A 118 7.94 4.26 2.29
N LYS A 119 9.17 4.69 2.08
CA LYS A 119 10.10 4.04 1.16
C LYS A 119 10.40 2.62 1.64
N ALA A 120 10.34 1.67 0.71
CA ALA A 120 10.74 0.29 0.95
C ALA A 120 12.27 0.17 0.88
N THR A 121 12.84 -0.66 1.75
CA THR A 121 14.23 -1.08 1.61
C THR A 121 14.37 -2.04 0.43
N SER A 122 15.59 -2.23 -0.07
CA SER A 122 15.85 -3.18 -1.17
C SER A 122 15.38 -4.60 -0.84
N ILE A 123 15.53 -5.03 0.42
CA ILE A 123 15.09 -6.35 0.89
C ILE A 123 13.56 -6.46 0.86
N GLU A 124 12.84 -5.44 1.33
CA GLU A 124 11.37 -5.42 1.30
C GLU A 124 10.84 -5.36 -0.14
N ALA A 125 11.50 -4.61 -1.02
CA ALA A 125 11.14 -4.57 -2.43
C ALA A 125 11.30 -5.96 -3.09
N THR A 126 12.38 -6.69 -2.78
CA THR A 126 12.58 -8.06 -3.27
C THR A 126 11.50 -9.00 -2.72
N ALA A 127 11.21 -8.93 -1.41
CA ALA A 127 10.17 -9.71 -0.78
C ALA A 127 8.80 -9.51 -1.45
N LEU A 128 8.41 -8.26 -1.75
CA LEU A 128 7.15 -7.95 -2.42
C LEU A 128 7.11 -8.48 -3.86
N LYS A 129 8.23 -8.46 -4.58
CA LYS A 129 8.34 -9.05 -5.92
C LYS A 129 8.18 -10.58 -5.88
N ASN A 130 8.76 -11.23 -4.88
CA ASN A 130 8.62 -12.68 -4.69
C ASN A 130 7.18 -13.06 -4.34
N ILE A 131 6.56 -12.33 -3.38
CA ILE A 131 5.16 -12.54 -2.98
C ILE A 131 4.21 -12.37 -4.17
N SER A 132 4.42 -11.33 -4.98
CA SER A 132 3.52 -10.99 -6.09
C SER A 132 3.82 -11.70 -7.41
N GLY A 133 5.02 -12.25 -7.58
CA GLY A 133 5.54 -12.72 -8.86
C GLY A 133 5.86 -11.60 -9.86
N ILE A 134 5.73 -10.31 -9.49
CA ILE A 134 5.98 -9.18 -10.40
C ILE A 134 7.47 -8.85 -10.38
N SER A 135 8.14 -9.07 -11.52
CA SER A 135 9.57 -8.77 -11.69
C SER A 135 9.86 -7.60 -12.64
N LYS A 136 8.87 -7.15 -13.42
CA LYS A 136 9.00 -6.09 -14.43
C LYS A 136 8.01 -4.95 -14.15
N PHE A 137 8.47 -3.72 -14.26
CA PHE A 137 7.76 -2.47 -13.96
C PHE A 137 7.97 -1.45 -15.07
#